data_AF-A0A1V9BRJ0-F1
#
_entry.id   AF-A0A1V9BRJ0-F1
#
_cell.length_a   1.000
_cell.length_b   1.000
_cell.length_c   1.000
_cell.angle_alpha   90.00
_cell.angle_beta   90.00
_cell.angle_gamma   90.00
#
_symmetry.space_group_name_H-M   'P 1'
#
loop_
_entity.id
_entity.type
_entity.pdbx_description
1 polymer ?
#
loop_
_entity_poly.entity_id
_entity_poly.type
_entity_poly.pdbx_seq_one_letter_code
_entity_poly.pdbx_strand_id
1 'polypeptide(L)'
;MKNSILLLMLIGILFIAGCSLVSNLKKTATQNMEIDRKLPKYELNKENLQEIHYQGRTYMIQAAKVDRNQLNKPIGKVAETITINEHHQILSKKELRKIEVIPDQTDEKRTHLNFGWVYSIKGVNPDEEVAVTVNHQFLIAKRK
;
A
#
# COMPACT_ATOMS: atom_id res chain seq x y z
N MET A 1 7.42 53.38 3.49
CA MET A 1 8.38 52.59 2.68
C MET A 1 9.00 51.41 3.44
N LYS A 2 9.55 51.59 4.65
CA LYS A 2 10.16 50.49 5.45
C LYS A 2 9.27 49.24 5.63
N ASN A 3 7.99 49.42 5.93
CA ASN A 3 7.07 48.29 6.18
C ASN A 3 6.71 47.50 4.91
N SER A 4 6.73 48.15 3.74
CA SER A 4 6.49 47.48 2.45
C SER A 4 7.71 46.66 2.01
N ILE A 5 8.92 47.16 2.26
CA ILE A 5 10.18 46.42 2.02
C ILE A 5 10.28 45.21 2.95
N LEU A 6 9.87 45.34 4.22
CA LEU A 6 9.84 44.23 5.18
C LEU A 6 8.89 43.11 4.74
N LEU A 7 7.72 43.48 4.21
CA LEU A 7 6.72 42.53 3.71
C LEU A 7 7.22 41.76 2.48
N LEU A 8 7.86 42.46 1.54
CA LEU A 8 8.47 41.86 0.35
C LEU A 8 9.63 40.90 0.71
N MET A 9 10.45 41.24 1.72
CA MET A 9 11.49 40.34 2.21
C MET A 9 10.93 39.08 2.88
N LEU A 10 9.84 39.21 3.66
CA LEU A 10 9.15 38.07 4.28
C LEU A 10 8.55 37.11 3.23
N ILE A 11 7.94 37.66 2.18
CA ILE A 11 7.41 36.89 1.05
C ILE A 11 8.54 36.18 0.29
N GLY A 12 9.68 36.85 0.07
CA GLY A 12 10.86 36.24 -0.54
C GLY A 12 11.40 35.03 0.24
N ILE A 13 11.44 35.10 1.57
CA ILE A 13 11.90 33.99 2.43
C ILE A 13 10.97 32.77 2.33
N LEU A 14 9.65 32.99 2.26
CA LEU A 14 8.65 31.93 2.05
C LEU A 14 8.81 31.21 0.69
N PHE A 15 9.16 31.95 -0.36
CA PHE A 15 9.42 31.35 -1.69
C PHE A 15 10.73 30.54 -1.75
N ILE A 16 11.78 30.94 -1.02
CA ILE A 16 13.07 30.24 -1.05
C ILE A 16 13.02 28.95 -0.23
N ALA A 17 12.33 28.94 0.92
CA ALA A 17 12.15 27.74 1.75
C ALA A 17 11.30 26.65 1.07
N GLY A 18 10.37 27.02 0.18
CA GLY A 18 9.54 26.08 -0.57
C GLY A 18 10.32 25.22 -1.57
N CYS A 19 11.39 25.75 -2.18
CA CYS A 19 12.16 25.05 -3.21
C CYS A 19 12.91 23.82 -2.68
N SER A 20 13.45 23.87 -1.45
CA SER A 20 14.15 22.73 -0.84
C SER A 20 13.17 21.62 -0.47
N LEU A 21 11.98 21.94 0.02
CA LEU A 21 10.93 20.96 0.31
C LEU A 21 10.45 20.27 -0.97
N VAL A 22 10.18 21.03 -2.03
CA VAL A 22 9.73 20.48 -3.32
C VAL A 22 10.79 19.57 -3.96
N SER A 23 12.05 19.99 -3.95
CA SER A 23 13.15 19.17 -4.50
C SER A 23 13.37 17.89 -3.69
N ASN A 24 13.25 17.94 -2.36
CA ASN A 24 13.30 16.76 -1.49
C ASN A 24 12.13 15.80 -1.76
N LEU A 25 10.90 16.31 -1.85
CA LEU A 25 9.72 15.50 -2.19
C LEU A 25 9.88 14.81 -3.55
N LYS A 26 10.36 15.54 -4.56
CA LYS A 26 10.65 14.97 -5.89
C LYS A 26 11.68 13.86 -5.79
N LYS A 27 12.79 14.09 -5.06
CA LYS A 27 13.84 13.08 -4.87
C LYS A 27 13.29 11.83 -4.18
N THR A 28 12.53 11.97 -3.09
CA THR A 28 11.92 10.85 -2.37
C THR A 28 10.92 10.10 -3.26
N ALA A 29 10.09 10.81 -4.03
CA ALA A 29 9.17 10.18 -4.96
C ALA A 29 9.91 9.36 -6.03
N THR A 30 10.96 9.92 -6.64
CA THR A 30 11.79 9.20 -7.61
C THR A 30 12.43 7.95 -7.00
N GLN A 31 12.99 8.07 -5.79
CA GLN A 31 13.59 6.92 -5.09
C GLN A 31 12.53 5.83 -4.81
N ASN A 32 11.34 6.22 -4.35
CA ASN A 32 10.26 5.27 -4.10
C ASN A 32 9.77 4.60 -5.39
N MET A 33 9.70 5.34 -6.51
CA MET A 33 9.36 4.79 -7.82
C MET A 33 10.42 3.79 -8.31
N GLU A 34 11.70 4.07 -8.10
CA GLU A 34 12.78 3.16 -8.46
C GLU A 34 12.76 1.87 -7.63
N ILE A 35 12.48 1.99 -6.33
CA ILE A 35 12.26 0.83 -5.45
C ILE A 35 11.07 0.02 -5.99
N ASP A 36 9.92 0.65 -6.18
CA ASP A 36 8.71 -0.04 -6.65
C ASP A 36 8.94 -0.77 -7.99
N ARG A 37 9.66 -0.15 -8.94
CA ARG A 37 10.00 -0.77 -10.23
C ARG A 37 10.85 -2.03 -10.10
N LYS A 38 11.71 -2.11 -9.09
CA LYS A 38 12.66 -3.23 -8.89
C LYS A 38 12.12 -4.31 -7.96
N LEU A 39 11.10 -4.00 -7.15
CA LEU A 39 10.56 -4.97 -6.21
C LEU A 39 9.91 -6.14 -6.96
N PRO A 40 10.25 -7.39 -6.59
CA PRO A 40 9.63 -8.55 -7.19
C PRO A 40 8.13 -8.61 -6.89
N LYS A 41 7.36 -9.14 -7.85
CA LYS A 41 5.92 -9.33 -7.70
C LYS A 41 5.65 -10.67 -7.02
N TYR A 42 4.87 -10.63 -5.94
CA TYR A 42 4.25 -11.77 -5.29
C TYR A 42 2.84 -11.94 -5.86
N GLU A 43 2.46 -13.18 -6.15
CA GLU A 43 1.15 -13.49 -6.73
C GLU A 43 0.15 -13.81 -5.62
N LEU A 44 -0.90 -13.00 -5.51
CA LEU A 44 -2.01 -13.26 -4.59
C LEU A 44 -2.86 -14.41 -5.12
N ASN A 45 -3.16 -15.37 -4.25
CA ASN A 45 -4.17 -16.38 -4.51
C ASN A 45 -5.55 -15.72 -4.52
N LYS A 46 -6.15 -15.61 -5.71
CA LYS A 46 -7.47 -14.96 -5.89
C LYS A 46 -8.65 -15.85 -5.48
N GLU A 47 -8.42 -17.12 -5.19
CA GLU A 47 -9.47 -18.04 -4.72
C GLU A 47 -9.75 -17.84 -3.23
N ASN A 48 -8.70 -17.61 -2.42
CA ASN A 48 -8.85 -17.48 -0.96
C ASN A 48 -8.40 -16.13 -0.37
N LEU A 49 -7.66 -15.31 -1.14
CA LEU A 49 -7.18 -13.98 -0.73
C LEU A 49 -6.30 -13.98 0.53
N GLN A 50 -5.83 -15.14 0.95
CA GLN A 50 -5.04 -15.35 2.16
C GLN A 50 -3.62 -15.83 1.86
N GLU A 51 -3.30 -16.14 0.60
CA GLU A 51 -1.99 -16.66 0.24
C GLU A 51 -1.29 -15.81 -0.80
N ILE A 52 0.03 -15.67 -0.65
CA ILE A 52 0.90 -15.06 -1.65
C ILE A 52 2.00 -16.03 -2.07
N HIS A 53 2.35 -15.98 -3.36
CA HIS A 53 3.30 -16.89 -3.99
C HIS A 53 4.48 -16.14 -4.57
N TYR A 54 5.69 -16.63 -4.33
CA TYR A 54 6.90 -16.09 -4.93
C TYR A 54 7.98 -17.16 -5.03
N GLN A 55 8.55 -17.32 -6.23
CA GLN A 55 9.65 -18.27 -6.50
C GLN A 55 9.41 -19.69 -5.96
N GLY A 56 8.20 -20.23 -6.18
CA GLY A 56 7.84 -21.58 -5.73
C GLY A 56 7.56 -21.71 -4.23
N ARG A 57 7.49 -20.60 -3.49
CA ARG A 57 7.12 -20.56 -2.07
C ARG A 57 5.75 -19.96 -1.89
N THR A 58 4.95 -20.56 -1.01
CA THR A 58 3.64 -20.06 -0.61
C THR A 58 3.71 -19.56 0.83
N TYR A 59 3.20 -18.35 1.05
CA TYR A 59 3.06 -17.77 2.38
C TYR A 59 1.58 -17.55 2.68
N MET A 60 1.14 -17.96 3.86
CA MET A 60 -0.21 -17.76 4.39
C MET A 60 -0.25 -16.48 5.23
N ILE A 61 -1.04 -15.50 4.81
CA ILE A 61 -1.33 -14.25 5.52
C ILE A 61 -2.21 -14.56 6.74
N GLN A 62 -1.80 -14.08 7.90
CA GLN A 62 -2.44 -14.27 9.19
C GLN A 62 -3.00 -12.95 9.72
N ALA A 63 -3.98 -13.00 10.62
CA ALA A 63 -4.52 -11.80 11.26
C ALA A 63 -3.53 -11.10 12.22
N ALA A 64 -2.44 -11.79 12.59
CA ALA A 64 -1.40 -11.25 13.46
C ALA A 64 -0.67 -10.07 12.78
N LYS A 65 -0.43 -9.01 13.54
CA LYS A 65 0.15 -7.76 13.05
C LYS A 65 1.62 -7.63 13.45
N VAL A 66 2.39 -6.98 12.58
CA VAL A 66 3.76 -6.55 12.84
C VAL A 66 3.77 -5.04 13.05
N ASP A 67 4.45 -4.56 14.09
CA ASP A 67 4.61 -3.13 14.28
C ASP A 67 5.55 -2.56 13.21
N ARG A 68 5.31 -1.32 12.78
CA ARG A 68 6.16 -0.65 11.79
C ARG A 68 7.62 -0.62 12.22
N ASN A 69 7.89 -0.51 13.52
CA ASN A 69 9.26 -0.50 14.05
C ASN A 69 10.00 -1.84 13.93
N GLN A 70 9.29 -2.95 13.71
CA GLN A 70 9.84 -4.29 13.51
C GLN A 70 10.12 -4.60 12.04
N LEU A 71 9.61 -3.79 11.11
CA LEU A 71 9.92 -3.91 9.69
C LEU A 71 11.37 -3.55 9.41
N ASN A 72 11.97 -4.22 8.43
CA ASN A 72 13.29 -3.92 7.93
C ASN A 72 13.21 -3.21 6.56
N LYS A 73 13.33 -3.95 5.45
CA LYS A 73 13.31 -3.38 4.10
C LYS A 73 12.18 -3.98 3.27
N PRO A 74 11.63 -3.26 2.29
CA PRO A 74 10.73 -3.87 1.31
C PRO A 74 11.52 -4.90 0.49
N ILE A 75 10.92 -6.07 0.31
CA ILE A 75 11.50 -7.21 -0.41
C ILE A 75 10.61 -7.71 -1.55
N GLY A 76 9.39 -7.20 -1.67
CA GLY A 76 8.49 -7.47 -2.77
C GLY A 76 7.22 -6.64 -2.72
N LYS A 77 6.31 -6.91 -3.65
CA LYS A 77 4.98 -6.29 -3.69
C LYS A 77 3.94 -7.25 -4.22
N VAL A 78 2.73 -7.16 -3.69
CA VAL A 78 1.55 -7.80 -4.29
C VAL A 78 0.92 -6.82 -5.30
N ALA A 79 0.66 -5.59 -4.85
CA ALA A 79 0.11 -4.49 -5.64
C ALA A 79 -1.22 -4.84 -6.35
N GLU A 80 -2.14 -5.46 -5.61
CA GLU A 80 -3.49 -5.83 -6.09
C GLU A 80 -4.54 -5.12 -5.22
N THR A 81 -5.60 -4.63 -5.86
CA THR A 81 -6.79 -4.09 -5.18
C THR A 81 -8.00 -4.88 -5.64
N ILE A 82 -8.71 -5.47 -4.68
CA ILE A 82 -9.83 -6.37 -4.90
C ILE A 82 -11.02 -5.86 -4.08
N THR A 83 -12.22 -5.99 -4.64
CA THR A 83 -13.45 -5.75 -3.88
C THR A 83 -14.21 -7.05 -3.81
N ILE A 84 -14.62 -7.43 -2.61
CA ILE A 84 -15.45 -8.60 -2.38
C ILE A 84 -16.82 -8.18 -1.83
N ASN A 85 -17.83 -9.01 -2.07
CA ASN A 85 -19.11 -8.90 -1.36
C ASN A 85 -19.09 -9.67 -0.03
N GLU A 86 -20.22 -9.69 0.67
CA GLU A 86 -20.41 -10.42 1.93
C GLU A 86 -20.29 -11.95 1.80
N HIS A 87 -20.41 -12.48 0.58
CA HIS A 87 -20.18 -13.89 0.26
C HIS A 87 -18.72 -14.19 -0.12
N HIS A 88 -17.80 -13.24 0.05
CA HIS A 88 -16.38 -13.34 -0.31
C HIS A 88 -16.13 -13.53 -1.82
N GLN A 89 -17.08 -13.15 -2.66
CA GLN A 89 -16.94 -13.22 -4.12
C GLN A 89 -16.26 -11.95 -4.64
N ILE A 90 -15.26 -12.11 -5.50
CA ILE A 90 -14.58 -10.98 -6.16
C ILE A 90 -15.52 -10.33 -7.16
N LEU A 91 -15.77 -9.04 -6.98
CA LEU A 91 -16.60 -8.24 -7.87
C LEU A 91 -15.80 -7.81 -9.11
N SER A 92 -16.39 -8.03 -10.29
CA SER A 92 -15.84 -7.57 -11.56
C SER A 92 -15.95 -6.04 -11.72
N LYS A 93 -15.14 -5.47 -12.63
CA LYS A 93 -15.26 -4.04 -13.00
C LYS A 93 -16.66 -3.67 -13.50
N LYS A 94 -17.39 -4.61 -14.10
CA LYS A 94 -18.77 -4.37 -14.58
C LYS A 94 -19.71 -4.20 -13.40
N GLU A 95 -19.62 -5.05 -12.38
CA GLU A 95 -20.43 -4.98 -11.16
C GLU A 95 -20.12 -3.72 -10.34
N LEU A 96 -18.83 -3.38 -10.22
CA LEU A 96 -18.40 -2.17 -9.51
C LEU A 96 -18.86 -0.85 -10.18
N ARG A 97 -19.17 -0.89 -11.48
CA ARG A 97 -19.65 0.28 -12.24
C ARG A 97 -21.17 0.39 -12.31
N LYS A 98 -21.91 -0.59 -11.80
CA LYS A 98 -23.37 -0.52 -11.76
C LYS A 98 -23.76 0.62 -10.81
N ILE A 99 -24.65 1.49 -11.29
CA ILE A 99 -25.28 2.56 -10.53
C ILE A 99 -26.77 2.23 -10.52
N GLU A 100 -27.34 2.09 -9.34
CA GLU A 100 -28.78 1.91 -9.18
C GLU A 100 -29.45 3.28 -9.17
N VAL A 101 -30.40 3.49 -10.09
CA VAL A 101 -31.16 4.76 -10.16
C VAL A 101 -32.22 4.79 -9.07
N ILE A 102 -32.81 3.64 -8.77
CA ILE A 102 -33.70 3.41 -7.65
C ILE A 102 -33.02 2.31 -6.82
N PRO A 103 -32.53 2.61 -5.61
CA PRO A 103 -31.85 1.62 -4.78
C PRO A 103 -32.84 0.52 -4.40
N ASP A 104 -32.43 -0.74 -4.56
CA ASP A 104 -33.16 -1.86 -3.95
C ASP A 104 -33.02 -1.77 -2.41
N GLN A 105 -33.92 -2.41 -1.65
CA GLN A 105 -33.88 -2.36 -0.18
C GLN A 105 -32.68 -3.11 0.43
N THR A 106 -31.95 -3.89 -0.38
CA THR A 106 -30.81 -4.68 0.06
C THR A 106 -29.51 -4.19 -0.58
N ASP A 107 -28.86 -3.23 0.07
CA ASP A 107 -27.50 -2.82 -0.28
C ASP A 107 -26.52 -3.99 -0.01
N GLU A 108 -25.96 -4.57 -1.08
CA GLU A 108 -24.90 -5.56 -0.97
C GLU A 108 -23.66 -4.92 -0.31
N LYS A 109 -23.24 -5.45 0.85
CA LYS A 109 -22.03 -4.97 1.53
C LYS A 109 -20.78 -5.31 0.73
N ARG A 110 -19.93 -4.31 0.53
CA ARG A 110 -18.66 -4.45 -0.19
C ARG A 110 -17.48 -4.19 0.72
N THR A 111 -16.48 -5.06 0.65
CA THR A 111 -15.21 -4.91 1.35
C THR A 111 -14.10 -4.67 0.34
N HIS A 112 -13.39 -3.56 0.50
CA HIS A 112 -12.20 -3.25 -0.29
C HIS A 112 -10.95 -3.82 0.38
N LEU A 113 -10.16 -4.55 -0.38
CA LEU A 113 -8.92 -5.17 0.03
C LEU A 113 -7.78 -4.62 -0.83
N ASN A 114 -6.82 -3.98 -0.19
CA ASN A 114 -5.62 -3.45 -0.81
C ASN A 114 -4.40 -4.22 -0.30
N PHE A 115 -3.78 -4.99 -1.19
CA PHE A 115 -2.55 -5.72 -0.94
C PHE A 115 -1.37 -4.93 -1.51
N GLY A 116 -0.52 -4.43 -0.61
CA GLY A 116 0.58 -3.53 -0.93
C GLY A 116 1.95 -4.21 -0.97
N TRP A 117 2.91 -3.62 -0.26
CA TRP A 117 4.30 -4.08 -0.21
C TRP A 117 4.49 -5.26 0.74
N VAL A 118 5.51 -6.06 0.46
CA VAL A 118 6.02 -7.15 1.30
C VAL A 118 7.37 -6.71 1.87
N TYR A 119 7.52 -6.84 3.18
CA TYR A 119 8.70 -6.43 3.94
C TYR A 119 9.34 -7.63 4.63
N SER A 120 10.67 -7.60 4.76
CA SER A 120 11.35 -8.45 5.73
C SER A 120 11.13 -7.91 7.15
N ILE A 121 11.10 -8.82 8.12
CA ILE A 121 10.98 -8.51 9.55
C ILE A 121 12.37 -8.59 10.19
N LYS A 122 12.69 -7.68 11.11
CA LYS A 122 13.99 -7.64 11.79
C LYS A 122 14.24 -8.95 12.55
N GLY A 123 15.40 -9.57 12.32
CA GLY A 123 15.80 -10.81 13.00
C GLY A 123 15.07 -12.07 12.52
N VAL A 124 14.25 -12.00 11.48
CA VAL A 124 13.48 -13.12 10.93
C VAL A 124 13.94 -13.44 9.51
N ASN A 125 14.03 -14.73 9.18
CA ASN A 125 14.36 -15.16 7.83
C ASN A 125 13.18 -14.88 6.89
N PRO A 126 13.34 -14.05 5.83
CA PRO A 126 12.26 -13.75 4.88
C PRO A 126 11.80 -14.98 4.07
N ASP A 127 12.58 -16.06 4.05
CA ASP A 127 12.17 -17.31 3.41
C ASP A 127 11.21 -18.12 4.28
N GLU A 128 11.00 -17.74 5.54
CA GLU A 128 10.10 -18.39 6.50
C GLU A 128 8.91 -17.49 6.86
N GLU A 129 9.15 -16.19 7.03
CA GLU A 129 8.12 -15.25 7.48
C GLU A 129 8.40 -13.83 6.98
N VAL A 130 7.36 -13.19 6.45
CA VAL A 130 7.39 -11.83 5.90
C VAL A 130 6.21 -11.02 6.43
N ALA A 131 6.29 -9.70 6.31
CA ALA A 131 5.15 -8.81 6.60
C ALA A 131 4.52 -8.29 5.30
N VAL A 132 3.22 -8.47 5.14
CA VAL A 132 2.46 -8.05 3.96
C VAL A 132 1.56 -6.89 4.34
N THR A 133 1.55 -5.84 3.53
CA THR A 133 0.63 -4.72 3.75
C THR A 133 -0.76 -5.10 3.25
N VAL A 134 -1.75 -5.14 4.14
CA VAL A 134 -3.16 -5.34 3.81
C VAL A 134 -3.97 -4.23 4.47
N ASN A 135 -4.69 -3.42 3.68
CA ASN A 135 -5.50 -2.29 4.18
C ASN A 135 -4.76 -1.39 5.19
N HIS A 136 -3.54 -0.98 4.84
CA HIS A 136 -2.65 -0.14 5.65
C HIS A 136 -2.10 -0.78 6.94
N GLN A 137 -2.36 -2.08 7.18
CA GLN A 137 -1.80 -2.85 8.27
C GLN A 137 -0.69 -3.79 7.77
N PHE A 138 0.33 -4.03 8.59
CA PHE A 138 1.35 -5.02 8.29
C PHE A 138 0.97 -6.34 8.94
N LEU A 139 0.53 -7.30 8.13
CA LEU A 139 0.12 -8.63 8.57
C LEU A 139 1.27 -9.61 8.39
N ILE A 140 1.40 -10.55 9.33
CA ILE A 140 2.37 -11.65 9.21
C ILE A 140 1.92 -12.58 8.08
N ALA A 141 2.85 -12.98 7.22
CA ALA A 141 2.65 -14.09 6.31
C ALA A 141 3.74 -15.15 6.53
N LYS A 142 3.33 -16.35 6.92
CA LYS A 142 4.24 -17.46 7.22
C LYS A 142 4.30 -18.44 6.08
N ARG A 143 5.48 -18.99 5.81
CA ARG A 143 5.67 -20.07 4.86
C ARG A 143 4.79 -21.27 5.24
N LYS A 144 4.14 -21.85 4.24
CA LYS A 144 3.44 -23.12 4.36
C LYS A 144 4.41 -24.30 4.35
#